data_AF-A0A845TIL7-F1
#
_entry.id   AF-A0A845TIL7-F1
#
_cell.length_a   1.000
_cell.length_b   1.000
_cell.length_c   1.000
_cell.angle_alpha   90.00
_cell.angle_beta   90.00
_cell.angle_gamma   90.00
#
_symmetry.space_group_name_H-M   'P 1'
#
loop_
_entity.id
_entity.type
_entity.pdbx_description
1 polymer ?
#
loop_
_entity_poly.entity_id
_entity_poly.type
_entity_poly.pdbx_seq_one_letter_code
_entity_poly.pdbx_strand_id
1 'polypeptide(L)'
;MPSSSQGGAIPGAVFSQLALQRQLFDSLIKKISANASLLLALQQTGGRGKNAPASAPRQDKILFLSNERSRHKIRELIEDSRALGAAALELEADFQSTANAHIIETRASVVHLIEVAGRHSAFCSPELIEQIKTTIDNANLEIERMQIMTEQISQAAASLLDPVQQVLAVVQDV
;
A
#
# COMPACT_ATOMS: atom_id res chain seq x y z
N MET A 1 42.37 -1.85 -22.27
CA MET A 1 41.29 -0.88 -21.99
C MET A 1 40.32 -1.55 -21.03
N PRO A 2 40.01 -1.00 -19.86
CA PRO A 2 38.94 -1.55 -19.04
C PRO A 2 37.60 -1.09 -19.63
N SER A 3 36.83 -2.04 -20.14
CA SER A 3 35.43 -1.86 -20.49
C SER A 3 34.62 -1.66 -19.22
N SER A 4 34.09 -0.46 -19.07
CA SER A 4 33.07 -0.09 -18.08
C SER A 4 31.82 -0.95 -18.29
N SER A 5 31.69 -2.03 -17.53
CA SER A 5 30.44 -2.75 -17.33
C SER A 5 29.47 -1.89 -16.50
N GLN A 6 28.90 -0.86 -17.13
CA GLN A 6 27.67 -0.21 -16.67
C GLN A 6 26.47 -0.99 -17.21
N GLY A 7 26.26 -2.19 -16.69
CA GLY A 7 25.04 -2.96 -16.89
C GLY A 7 24.67 -3.55 -15.55
N GLY A 8 23.61 -3.05 -14.91
CA GLY A 8 23.06 -3.68 -13.70
C GLY A 8 22.87 -2.81 -12.45
N ALA A 9 22.81 -1.48 -12.55
CA ALA A 9 22.59 -0.61 -11.39
C ALA A 9 21.14 -0.13 -11.19
N ILE A 10 20.17 -0.71 -11.88
CA ILE A 10 18.76 -0.26 -11.90
C ILE A 10 17.83 -1.09 -10.98
N PRO A 11 17.99 -2.43 -10.78
CA PRO A 11 17.04 -3.22 -9.99
C PRO A 11 16.97 -2.77 -8.52
N GLY A 12 18.12 -2.48 -7.90
CA GLY A 12 18.18 -2.08 -6.50
C GLY A 12 17.46 -0.76 -6.19
N ALA A 13 17.43 0.17 -7.15
CA ALA A 13 16.77 1.45 -6.98
C ALA A 13 15.24 1.30 -6.99
N VAL A 14 14.70 0.51 -7.92
CA VAL A 14 13.26 0.25 -8.02
C VAL A 14 12.76 -0.51 -6.80
N PHE A 15 13.46 -1.57 -6.36
CA PHE A 15 13.08 -2.27 -5.12
C PHE A 15 13.16 -1.38 -3.88
N SER A 16 14.17 -0.52 -3.78
CA SER A 16 14.29 0.41 -2.66
C SER A 16 13.16 1.44 -2.65
N GLN A 17 12.76 1.93 -3.82
CA GLN A 17 11.64 2.85 -3.99
C GLN A 17 10.30 2.17 -3.63
N LEU A 18 10.06 0.96 -4.15
CA LEU A 18 8.87 0.17 -3.83
C LEU A 18 8.80 -0.17 -2.33
N ALA A 19 9.92 -0.53 -1.70
CA ALA A 19 9.98 -0.78 -0.27
C ALA A 19 9.65 0.47 0.57
N LEU A 20 10.15 1.64 0.16
CA LEU A 20 9.84 2.92 0.83
C LEU A 20 8.36 3.29 0.66
N GLN A 21 7.81 3.13 -0.55
CA GLN A 21 6.37 3.33 -0.80
C GLN A 21 5.53 2.38 0.07
N ARG A 22 5.94 1.12 0.22
CA ARG A 22 5.27 0.17 1.11
C ARG A 22 5.28 0.64 2.57
N GLN A 23 6.42 1.13 3.08
CA GLN A 23 6.51 1.65 4.45
C GLN A 23 5.60 2.87 4.68
N LEU A 24 5.56 3.78 3.71
CA LEU A 24 4.65 4.93 3.76
C LEU A 24 3.19 4.47 3.78
N PHE A 25 2.84 3.51 2.93
CA PHE A 25 1.51 2.93 2.86
C PHE A 25 1.07 2.28 4.19
N ASP A 26 1.94 1.45 4.79
CA ASP A 26 1.68 0.84 6.11
C ASP A 26 1.51 1.89 7.22
N SER A 27 2.23 3.02 7.12
CA SER A 27 2.09 4.14 8.05
C SER A 27 0.74 4.84 7.91
N LEU A 28 0.27 5.04 6.67
CA LEU A 28 -1.04 5.62 6.39
C LEU A 28 -2.16 4.73 6.94
N ILE A 29 -2.09 3.41 6.71
CA ILE A 29 -3.06 2.45 7.27
C ILE A 29 -3.15 2.58 8.77
N LYS A 30 -2.02 2.57 9.48
CA LYS A 30 -1.99 2.68 10.95
C LYS A 30 -2.65 3.95 11.45
N LYS A 31 -2.42 5.10 10.77
CA LYS A 31 -3.04 6.37 11.13
C LYS A 31 -4.56 6.36 10.92
N ILE A 32 -5.03 5.84 9.80
CA ILE A 32 -6.47 5.72 9.50
C ILE A 32 -7.14 4.80 10.54
N SER A 33 -6.53 3.65 10.86
CA SER A 33 -7.06 2.73 11.88
C SER A 33 -7.09 3.35 13.29
N ALA A 34 -6.08 4.16 13.64
CA ALA A 34 -6.06 4.88 14.92
C ALA A 34 -7.20 5.91 15.00
N ASN A 35 -7.43 6.67 13.94
CA ASN A 35 -8.53 7.63 13.85
C ASN A 35 -9.90 6.92 13.94
N ALA A 36 -10.10 5.82 13.22
CA ALA A 36 -11.32 5.02 13.28
C ALA A 36 -11.58 4.49 14.71
N SER A 37 -10.54 3.95 15.36
CA SER A 37 -10.63 3.45 16.74
C SER A 37 -11.00 4.56 17.74
N LEU A 38 -10.43 5.75 17.57
CA LEU A 38 -10.74 6.90 18.41
C LEU A 38 -12.18 7.39 18.21
N LEU A 39 -12.67 7.43 16.96
CA LEU A 39 -14.06 7.78 16.67
C LEU A 39 -15.05 6.76 17.25
N LEU A 40 -14.75 5.46 17.17
CA LEU A 40 -15.56 4.41 17.80
C LEU A 40 -15.58 4.55 19.33
N ALA A 41 -14.43 4.84 19.95
CA ALA A 41 -14.36 5.08 21.40
C ALA A 41 -15.20 6.30 21.82
N LEU A 42 -15.20 7.37 21.01
CA LEU A 42 -16.04 8.54 21.21
C LEU A 42 -17.53 8.22 21.05
N GLN A 43 -17.91 7.39 20.07
CA GLN A 43 -19.30 6.91 19.94
C GLN A 43 -19.74 6.01 21.11
N GLN A 44 -18.87 5.15 21.62
CA GLN A 44 -19.19 4.23 22.73
C GLN A 44 -19.28 4.95 24.09
N THR A 45 -18.38 5.89 24.35
CA THR A 45 -18.44 6.76 25.54
C THR A 45 -19.66 7.67 25.48
N GLY A 46 -19.97 8.21 24.31
CA GLY A 46 -21.23 8.88 24.02
C GLY A 46 -22.39 7.92 23.74
N GLY A 47 -22.27 6.61 24.05
CA GLY A 47 -23.07 5.45 23.58
C GLY A 47 -23.89 4.73 24.67
N ARG A 48 -23.46 4.79 25.93
CA ARG A 48 -24.16 4.16 27.08
C ARG A 48 -25.38 4.96 27.52
N GLY A 49 -26.54 4.63 26.96
CA GLY A 49 -27.79 5.30 27.36
C GLY A 49 -29.07 4.74 26.76
N LYS A 50 -29.04 3.52 26.19
CA LYS A 50 -30.27 2.82 25.81
C LYS A 50 -30.51 1.53 26.61
N ASN A 51 -29.47 0.90 27.18
CA ASN A 51 -29.59 -0.33 27.98
C ASN A 51 -28.90 -0.28 29.37
N ALA A 52 -28.62 0.90 29.92
CA ALA A 52 -28.08 1.00 31.28
C ALA A 52 -29.21 0.86 32.31
N PRO A 53 -29.05 0.05 33.38
CA PRO A 53 -30.02 -0.03 34.48
C PRO A 53 -30.30 1.37 35.04
N ALA A 54 -31.54 1.61 35.48
CA ALA A 54 -32.10 2.91 35.83
C ALA A 54 -31.40 3.69 36.97
N SER A 55 -30.26 3.22 37.47
CA SER A 55 -29.53 3.74 38.62
C SER A 55 -28.17 4.39 38.31
N ALA A 56 -27.73 4.48 37.04
CA ALA A 56 -26.50 5.19 36.67
C ALA A 56 -26.82 6.59 36.08
N PRO A 57 -26.04 7.64 36.42
CA PRO A 57 -26.33 9.01 36.01
C PRO A 57 -26.36 9.15 34.47
N ARG A 58 -27.46 9.71 33.96
CA ARG A 58 -27.91 9.68 32.55
C ARG A 58 -27.33 10.78 31.63
N GLN A 59 -26.22 11.45 31.95
CA GLN A 59 -25.90 12.74 31.30
C GLN A 59 -24.80 12.74 30.21
N ASP A 60 -24.08 11.64 30.01
CA ASP A 60 -22.82 11.73 29.24
C ASP A 60 -22.96 11.58 27.71
N LYS A 61 -24.05 11.01 27.18
CA LYS A 61 -24.28 10.94 25.71
C LYS A 61 -24.56 12.31 25.08
N ILE A 62 -25.17 13.24 25.84
CA ILE A 62 -25.65 14.52 25.30
C ILE A 62 -24.60 15.63 25.50
N LEU A 63 -23.69 15.50 26.46
CA LEU A 63 -22.69 16.54 26.77
C LEU A 63 -21.48 16.53 25.82
N PHE A 64 -21.05 15.39 25.28
CA PHE A 64 -19.85 15.33 24.45
C PHE A 64 -20.07 15.82 23.01
N LEU A 65 -21.24 15.54 22.42
CA LEU A 65 -21.66 16.04 21.10
C LEU A 65 -22.32 17.43 21.16
N SER A 66 -22.67 17.95 22.35
CA SER A 66 -23.21 19.32 22.49
C SER A 66 -22.13 20.41 22.53
N ASN A 67 -20.89 20.06 22.88
CA ASN A 67 -19.76 20.99 22.84
C ASN A 67 -19.27 21.19 21.40
N GLU A 68 -19.35 22.43 20.91
CA GLU A 68 -18.93 22.82 19.57
C GLU A 68 -17.46 22.52 19.29
N ARG A 69 -16.60 22.60 20.32
CA ARG A 69 -15.19 22.23 20.22
C ARG A 69 -14.98 20.74 19.95
N SER A 70 -15.79 19.87 20.57
CA SER A 70 -15.73 18.42 20.37
C SER A 70 -16.25 18.04 18.98
N ARG A 71 -17.34 18.67 18.52
CA ARG A 71 -17.84 18.51 17.15
C ARG A 71 -16.81 18.94 16.10
N HIS A 72 -16.12 20.05 16.35
CA HIS A 72 -15.05 20.52 15.47
C HIS A 72 -13.89 19.52 15.39
N LYS A 73 -13.44 18.96 16.52
CA LYS A 73 -12.37 17.95 16.54
C LYS A 73 -12.77 16.66 15.84
N ILE A 74 -14.03 16.24 15.94
CA ILE A 74 -14.56 15.08 15.21
C ILE A 74 -14.54 15.33 13.69
N ARG A 75 -14.97 16.52 13.23
CA ARG A 75 -14.90 16.88 11.80
C ARG A 75 -13.47 16.88 11.28
N GLU A 76 -12.54 17.46 12.04
CA GLU A 76 -11.10 17.47 11.70
C GLU A 76 -10.56 16.04 11.54
N LEU A 77 -10.87 15.13 12.47
CA LEU A 77 -10.45 13.73 12.39
C LEU A 77 -11.04 13.00 11.17
N ILE A 78 -12.26 13.33 10.77
CA ILE A 78 -12.89 12.76 9.56
C ILE A 78 -12.21 13.28 8.30
N GLU A 79 -11.98 14.59 8.21
CA GLU A 79 -11.28 15.21 7.08
C GLU A 79 -9.85 14.68 6.95
N ASP A 80 -9.13 14.56 8.05
CA ASP A 80 -7.80 13.95 8.12
C ASP A 80 -7.83 12.49 7.62
N SER A 81 -8.81 11.70 8.08
CA SER A 81 -8.92 10.30 7.68
C SER A 81 -9.27 10.13 6.21
N ARG A 82 -10.09 11.04 5.63
CA ARG A 82 -10.37 11.06 4.19
C ARG A 82 -9.14 11.43 3.37
N ALA A 83 -8.40 12.45 3.80
CA ALA A 83 -7.17 12.87 3.14
C ALA A 83 -6.11 11.75 3.18
N LEU A 84 -5.96 11.07 4.32
CA LEU A 84 -5.07 9.92 4.47
C LEU A 84 -5.52 8.74 3.59
N GLY A 85 -6.83 8.48 3.49
CA GLY A 85 -7.38 7.45 2.61
C GLY A 85 -7.12 7.73 1.12
N ALA A 86 -7.31 8.97 0.69
CA ALA A 86 -7.00 9.39 -0.68
C ALA A 86 -5.50 9.26 -0.99
N ALA A 87 -4.63 9.70 -0.08
CA ALA A 87 -3.18 9.56 -0.21
C ALA A 87 -2.74 8.09 -0.26
N ALA A 88 -3.42 7.19 0.47
CA ALA A 88 -3.14 5.77 0.41
C ALA A 88 -3.50 5.19 -0.97
N LEU A 89 -4.67 5.53 -1.52
CA LEU A 89 -5.10 5.06 -2.86
C LEU A 89 -4.19 5.58 -3.97
N GLU A 90 -3.76 6.84 -3.89
CA GLU A 90 -2.79 7.42 -4.84
C GLU A 90 -1.45 6.68 -4.77
N LEU A 91 -0.96 6.42 -3.55
CA LEU A 91 0.28 5.67 -3.34
C LEU A 91 0.19 4.21 -3.82
N GLU A 92 -0.96 3.55 -3.69
CA GLU A 92 -1.21 2.23 -4.27
C GLU A 92 -1.14 2.29 -5.81
N ALA A 93 -1.80 3.27 -6.43
CA ALA A 93 -1.82 3.41 -7.88
C ALA A 93 -0.41 3.67 -8.43
N ASP A 94 0.36 4.53 -7.77
CA ASP A 94 1.76 4.80 -8.12
C ASP A 94 2.64 3.57 -7.98
N PHE A 95 2.44 2.80 -6.91
CA PHE A 95 3.16 1.54 -6.70
C PHE A 95 2.86 0.54 -7.82
N GLN A 96 1.58 0.31 -8.13
CA GLN A 96 1.14 -0.61 -9.18
C GLN A 96 1.69 -0.19 -10.54
N SER A 97 1.64 1.10 -10.85
CA SER A 97 2.18 1.66 -12.10
C SER A 97 3.69 1.39 -12.22
N THR A 98 4.44 1.70 -11.17
CA THR A 98 5.90 1.52 -11.14
C THR A 98 6.29 0.04 -11.27
N ALA A 99 5.65 -0.84 -10.49
CA ALA A 99 5.90 -2.27 -10.54
C ALA A 99 5.55 -2.86 -11.91
N ASN A 100 4.42 -2.49 -12.50
CA ASN A 100 4.00 -2.98 -13.81
C ASN A 100 4.94 -2.51 -14.93
N ALA A 101 5.40 -1.26 -14.90
CA ALA A 101 6.36 -0.73 -15.86
C ALA A 101 7.67 -1.55 -15.83
N HIS A 102 8.20 -1.82 -14.63
CA HIS A 102 9.42 -2.60 -14.47
C HIS A 102 9.25 -4.07 -14.89
N ILE A 103 8.11 -4.69 -14.59
CA ILE A 103 7.79 -6.05 -15.05
C ILE A 103 7.78 -6.12 -16.58
N ILE A 104 7.18 -5.14 -17.25
CA ILE A 104 7.13 -5.08 -18.72
C ILE A 104 8.55 -4.95 -19.30
N GLU A 105 9.36 -4.04 -18.76
CA GLU A 105 10.74 -3.82 -19.20
C GLU A 105 11.63 -5.06 -18.99
N THR A 106 11.49 -5.71 -17.83
CA THR A 106 12.23 -6.93 -17.49
C THR A 106 11.83 -8.08 -18.44
N ARG A 107 10.53 -8.25 -18.72
CA ARG A 107 10.06 -9.26 -19.68
C ARG A 107 10.57 -8.99 -21.09
N ALA A 108 10.56 -7.74 -21.54
CA ALA A 108 11.09 -7.37 -22.85
C ALA A 108 12.59 -7.70 -22.97
N SER A 109 13.35 -7.44 -21.90
CA SER A 109 14.78 -7.78 -21.83
C SER A 109 15.04 -9.28 -21.88
N VAL A 110 14.23 -10.09 -21.20
CA VAL A 110 14.28 -11.56 -21.26
C VAL A 110 14.00 -12.07 -22.67
N VAL A 111 12.94 -11.58 -23.32
CA VAL A 111 12.60 -11.96 -24.70
C VAL A 111 13.75 -11.61 -25.64
N HIS A 112 14.32 -10.41 -25.51
CA HIS A 112 15.46 -9.99 -26.32
C HIS A 112 16.68 -10.89 -26.15
N LEU A 113 17.02 -11.25 -24.90
CA LEU A 113 18.10 -12.20 -24.59
C LEU A 113 17.89 -13.56 -25.25
N ILE A 114 16.66 -14.10 -25.19
CA ILE A 114 16.30 -15.37 -25.83
C ILE A 114 16.45 -15.26 -27.35
N GLU A 115 15.98 -14.18 -27.97
CA GLU A 115 16.09 -13.97 -29.42
C GLU A 115 17.55 -13.89 -29.88
N VAL A 116 18.37 -13.11 -29.17
CA VAL A 116 19.80 -12.97 -29.49
C VAL A 116 20.52 -14.30 -29.32
N ALA A 117 20.25 -15.03 -28.23
CA ALA A 117 20.81 -16.35 -27.97
C ALA A 117 20.40 -17.38 -29.03
N GLY A 118 19.13 -17.37 -29.46
CA GLY A 118 18.62 -18.25 -30.51
C GLY A 118 19.31 -18.02 -31.85
N ARG A 119 19.47 -16.75 -32.26
CA ARG A 119 20.13 -16.36 -33.52
C ARG A 119 21.62 -16.73 -33.56
N HIS A 120 22.30 -16.68 -32.43
CA HIS A 120 23.74 -16.95 -32.34
C HIS A 120 24.06 -18.30 -31.67
N SER A 121 23.05 -19.16 -31.49
CA SER A 121 23.16 -20.42 -30.73
C SER A 121 24.28 -21.34 -31.21
N ALA A 122 24.58 -21.35 -32.52
CA ALA A 122 25.67 -22.12 -33.11
C ALA A 122 27.09 -21.63 -32.70
N PHE A 123 27.20 -20.42 -32.13
CA PHE A 123 28.45 -19.77 -31.74
C PHE A 123 28.53 -19.54 -30.21
N CYS A 124 27.49 -19.86 -29.46
CA CYS A 124 27.47 -19.70 -28.01
C CYS A 124 28.24 -20.83 -27.33
N SER A 125 29.17 -20.49 -26.43
CA SER A 125 29.81 -21.49 -25.59
C SER A 125 28.83 -22.02 -24.53
N PRO A 126 29.04 -23.24 -24.00
CA PRO A 126 28.23 -23.79 -22.92
C PRO A 126 28.15 -22.85 -21.70
N GLU A 127 29.25 -22.18 -21.35
CA GLU A 127 29.31 -21.23 -20.24
C GLU A 127 28.42 -20.00 -20.50
N LEU A 128 28.40 -19.50 -21.74
CA LEU A 128 27.55 -18.37 -22.12
C LEU A 128 26.06 -18.75 -22.08
N ILE A 129 25.73 -19.98 -22.51
CA ILE A 129 24.36 -20.50 -22.42
C ILE A 129 23.91 -20.60 -20.95
N GLU A 130 24.78 -21.09 -20.07
CA GLU A 130 24.49 -21.17 -18.63
C GLU A 130 24.28 -19.78 -18.03
N GLN A 131 25.13 -18.81 -18.35
CA GLN A 131 24.97 -17.42 -17.90
C GLN A 131 23.65 -16.80 -18.37
N ILE A 132 23.24 -17.04 -19.62
CA ILE A 132 21.97 -16.56 -20.16
C ILE A 132 20.80 -17.18 -19.40
N LYS A 133 20.84 -18.49 -19.13
CA LYS A 133 19.81 -19.17 -18.32
C LYS A 133 19.70 -18.57 -16.93
N THR A 134 20.82 -18.43 -16.22
CA THR A 134 20.84 -17.82 -14.88
C THR A 134 20.29 -16.38 -14.91
N THR A 135 20.60 -15.61 -15.95
CA THR A 135 20.07 -14.24 -16.11
C THR A 135 18.55 -14.25 -16.27
N ILE A 136 18.00 -15.17 -17.07
CA ILE A 136 16.56 -15.33 -17.27
C ILE A 136 15.87 -15.78 -15.98
N ASP A 137 16.45 -16.76 -15.27
CA ASP A 137 15.89 -17.27 -14.01
C ASP A 137 15.84 -16.16 -12.95
N ASN A 138 16.89 -15.35 -12.84
CA ASN A 138 16.93 -14.20 -11.92
C ASN A 138 15.88 -13.14 -12.29
N ALA A 139 15.73 -12.83 -13.58
CA ALA A 139 14.72 -11.88 -14.05
C ALA A 139 13.29 -12.37 -13.77
N ASN A 140 13.02 -13.67 -13.93
CA ASN A 140 11.73 -14.27 -13.60
C ASN A 140 11.43 -14.22 -12.09
N LEU A 141 12.42 -14.53 -11.26
CA LEU A 141 12.31 -14.41 -9.80
C LEU A 141 12.04 -12.96 -9.38
N GLU A 142 12.64 -11.99 -10.08
CA GLU A 142 12.41 -10.58 -9.85
C GLU A 142 10.96 -10.17 -10.15
N ILE A 143 10.42 -10.60 -11.30
CA ILE A 143 9.02 -10.39 -11.69
C ILE A 143 8.08 -10.98 -10.64
N GLU A 144 8.31 -12.22 -10.19
CA GLU A 144 7.48 -12.88 -9.19
C GLU A 144 7.45 -12.10 -7.87
N ARG A 145 8.61 -11.62 -7.40
CA ARG A 145 8.69 -10.79 -6.19
C ARG A 145 7.90 -9.48 -6.32
N MET A 146 7.95 -8.82 -7.47
CA MET A 146 7.17 -7.60 -7.70
C MET A 146 5.67 -7.87 -7.74
N GLN A 147 5.25 -8.97 -8.34
CA GLN A 147 3.84 -9.37 -8.38
C GLN A 147 3.30 -9.63 -6.97
N ILE A 148 4.04 -10.37 -6.14
CA ILE A 148 3.68 -10.63 -4.74
C ILE A 148 3.55 -9.32 -3.96
N MET A 149 4.52 -8.40 -4.10
CA MET A 149 4.49 -7.12 -3.39
C MET A 149 3.30 -6.25 -3.82
N THR A 150 2.97 -6.28 -5.10
CA THR A 150 1.80 -5.58 -5.66
C THR A 150 0.50 -6.11 -5.08
N GLU A 151 0.35 -7.44 -5.05
CA GLU A 151 -0.84 -8.09 -4.48
C GLU A 151 -1.01 -7.77 -2.99
N GLN A 152 0.08 -7.78 -2.22
CA GLN A 152 0.05 -7.42 -0.79
C GLN A 152 -0.37 -5.97 -0.54
N ILE A 153 -0.03 -5.05 -1.45
CA ILE A 153 -0.47 -3.65 -1.34
C ILE A 153 -1.94 -3.53 -1.68
N SER A 154 -2.42 -4.20 -2.73
CA SER A 154 -3.84 -4.21 -3.07
C SER A 154 -4.72 -4.82 -1.98
N GLN A 155 -4.27 -5.91 -1.35
CA GLN A 155 -4.98 -6.49 -0.20
C GLN A 155 -5.01 -5.53 0.99
N ALA A 156 -3.90 -4.85 1.26
CA ALA A 156 -3.82 -3.88 2.34
C ALA A 156 -4.67 -2.61 2.05
N ALA A 157 -4.75 -2.17 0.80
CA ALA A 157 -5.66 -1.11 0.37
C ALA A 157 -7.13 -1.51 0.52
N ALA A 158 -7.48 -2.73 0.11
CA ALA A 158 -8.82 -3.26 0.31
C ALA A 158 -9.21 -3.28 1.80
N SER A 159 -8.27 -3.57 2.71
CA SER A 159 -8.51 -3.53 4.16
C SER A 159 -8.80 -2.13 4.73
N LEU A 160 -8.53 -1.05 3.98
CA LEU A 160 -8.86 0.32 4.38
C LEU A 160 -10.35 0.65 4.26
N LEU A 161 -11.13 -0.16 3.51
CA LEU A 161 -12.56 0.05 3.34
C LEU A 161 -13.29 0.08 4.68
N ASP A 162 -13.04 -0.88 5.57
CA ASP A 162 -13.75 -0.97 6.85
C ASP A 162 -13.47 0.22 7.79
N PRO A 163 -12.20 0.61 8.06
CA PRO A 163 -11.90 1.80 8.86
C PRO A 163 -12.47 3.10 8.26
N VAL A 164 -12.39 3.28 6.94
CA VAL A 164 -12.91 4.48 6.28
C VAL A 164 -14.43 4.53 6.34
N GLN A 165 -15.12 3.41 6.14
CA GLN A 165 -16.56 3.33 6.30
C GLN A 165 -17.00 3.60 7.74
N GLN A 166 -16.25 3.11 8.73
CA GLN A 166 -16.51 3.40 10.15
C GLN A 166 -16.37 4.90 10.45
N VAL A 167 -15.34 5.56 9.92
CA VAL A 167 -15.17 7.03 10.03
C VAL A 167 -16.35 7.77 9.39
N LEU A 168 -16.78 7.34 8.20
CA LEU A 168 -17.89 7.97 7.46
C LEU A 168 -19.25 7.76 8.13
N ALA A 169 -19.48 6.61 8.76
CA ALA A 169 -20.73 6.30 9.46
C ALA A 169 -20.98 7.27 10.63
N VAL A 170 -19.92 7.75 11.31
CA VAL A 170 -20.05 8.76 12.37
C VAL A 170 -20.62 10.09 11.85
N VAL A 171 -20.43 10.39 10.56
CA VAL A 171 -20.97 11.62 9.93
C VAL A 171 -22.47 11.51 9.67
N GLN A 172 -22.99 10.32 9.39
CA GLN A 172 -24.40 10.12 9.01
C GLN A 172 -25.36 10.17 10.20
N ASP A 173 -24.83 10.00 11.43
CA ASP A 173 -25.60 10.02 12.69
C ASP A 173 -25.55 11.38 13.42
N VAL A 174 -24.89 12.42 12.85
CA VAL A 174 -24.82 13.80 13.38
C VAL A 174 -25.70 14.73 12.55
#